data_AF-A0A2K2VPE4-F1
#
_entry.id   AF-A0A2K2VPE4-F1
#
_cell.length_a   1.000
_cell.length_b   1.000
_cell.length_c   1.000
_cell.angle_alpha   90.00
_cell.angle_beta   90.00
_cell.angle_gamma   90.00
#
_symmetry.space_group_name_H-M   'P 1'
#
loop_
_entity.id
_entity.type
_entity.pdbx_description
1 polymer ?
#
loop_
_entity_poly.entity_id
_entity_poly.type
_entity_poly.pdbx_seq_one_letter_code
_entity_poly.pdbx_strand_id
1 'polypeptide(L)'
;MTLQDLKELEYITELEQEIKEIILNNAKNYDEPTVFFEDLLNYGCKSGMISELFYYVDTVDFCKRYSSDINEVISDLLSLYDLKDIRELLADNFDVNDPLCINNHNLNLIAWLVFEETCRSVYESLRTSEAA
;
A
#
# COMPACT_ATOMS: atom_id res chain seq x y z
N MET A 1 -0.75 -20.26 0.73
CA MET A 1 -1.54 -19.21 0.06
C MET A 1 -1.35 -19.35 -1.43
N THR A 2 -2.41 -19.24 -2.21
CA THR A 2 -2.44 -19.35 -3.68
C THR A 2 -2.95 -18.06 -4.34
N LEU A 3 -2.73 -17.92 -5.66
CA LEU A 3 -3.35 -16.82 -6.43
C LEU A 3 -4.88 -16.88 -6.42
N GLN A 4 -5.47 -18.06 -6.18
CA GLN A 4 -6.91 -18.20 -6.09
C GLN A 4 -7.43 -17.57 -4.79
N ASP A 5 -6.73 -17.79 -3.67
CA ASP A 5 -7.07 -17.19 -2.36
C ASP A 5 -7.11 -15.66 -2.46
N LEU A 6 -6.14 -15.06 -3.17
CA LEU A 6 -6.09 -13.61 -3.41
C LEU A 6 -7.27 -13.09 -4.24
N LYS A 7 -7.78 -13.91 -5.17
CA LYS A 7 -8.94 -13.55 -6.00
C LYS A 7 -10.25 -13.60 -5.20
N GLU A 8 -10.33 -14.47 -4.21
CA GLU A 8 -11.53 -14.71 -3.41
C GLU A 8 -11.67 -13.74 -2.22
N LEU A 9 -10.62 -13.00 -1.88
CA LEU A 9 -10.71 -11.90 -0.92
C LEU A 9 -11.81 -10.91 -1.31
N GLU A 10 -12.64 -10.58 -0.32
CA GLU A 10 -13.68 -9.55 -0.40
C GLU A 10 -13.04 -8.18 -0.21
N TYR A 11 -13.37 -7.25 -1.10
CA TYR A 11 -12.84 -5.89 -1.09
C TYR A 11 -14.01 -4.92 -1.15
N ILE A 12 -13.97 -3.92 -0.28
CA ILE A 12 -15.11 -3.07 0.07
C ILE A 12 -14.97 -1.71 -0.63
N THR A 13 -13.74 -1.22 -0.84
CA THR A 13 -13.48 0.10 -1.43
C THR A 13 -12.90 0.03 -2.85
N GLU A 14 -12.94 1.14 -3.58
CA GLU A 14 -12.32 1.23 -4.92
C GLU A 14 -10.79 1.15 -4.84
N LEU A 15 -10.20 1.73 -3.78
CA LEU A 15 -8.76 1.60 -3.48
C LEU A 15 -8.35 0.14 -3.31
N GLU A 16 -9.09 -0.59 -2.48
CA GLU A 16 -8.83 -2.00 -2.21
C GLU A 16 -8.90 -2.87 -3.47
N GLN A 17 -9.86 -2.56 -4.36
CA GLN A 17 -9.97 -3.23 -5.67
C GLN A 17 -8.77 -2.94 -6.58
N GLU A 18 -8.31 -1.69 -6.66
CA GLU A 18 -7.12 -1.33 -7.44
C GLU A 18 -5.87 -2.03 -6.89
N ILE A 19 -5.69 -2.01 -5.56
CA ILE A 19 -4.56 -2.68 -4.90
C ILE A 19 -4.59 -4.18 -5.18
N LYS A 20 -5.77 -4.83 -5.13
CA LYS A 20 -5.92 -6.23 -5.52
C LYS A 20 -5.43 -6.49 -6.95
N GLU A 21 -5.82 -5.65 -7.90
CA GLU A 21 -5.41 -5.81 -9.30
C GLU A 21 -3.89 -5.70 -9.45
N ILE A 22 -3.27 -4.72 -8.78
CA ILE A 22 -1.80 -4.57 -8.75
C ILE A 22 -1.14 -5.79 -8.10
N ILE A 23 -1.64 -6.27 -6.96
CA ILE A 23 -1.14 -7.50 -6.30
C ILE A 23 -1.21 -8.68 -7.26
N LEU A 24 -2.37 -8.94 -7.87
CA LEU A 24 -2.55 -10.06 -8.79
C LEU A 24 -1.65 -9.95 -10.03
N ASN A 25 -1.42 -8.73 -10.53
CA ASN A 25 -0.53 -8.49 -11.66
C ASN A 25 0.94 -8.74 -11.36
N ASN A 26 1.38 -8.48 -10.14
CA ASN A 26 2.76 -8.66 -9.73
C ASN A 26 3.01 -10.08 -9.19
N ALA A 27 2.16 -10.56 -8.28
CA ALA A 27 2.28 -11.88 -7.65
C ALA A 27 2.18 -13.05 -8.65
N LYS A 28 1.52 -12.88 -9.81
CA LYS A 28 1.47 -13.93 -10.85
C LYS A 28 2.82 -14.28 -11.47
N ASN A 29 3.83 -13.42 -11.28
CA ASN A 29 5.19 -13.64 -11.77
C ASN A 29 6.07 -14.37 -10.74
N TYR A 30 5.52 -14.68 -9.56
CA TYR A 30 6.17 -15.45 -8.51
C TYR A 30 5.65 -16.88 -8.51
N ASP A 31 6.53 -17.84 -8.23
CA ASP A 31 6.14 -19.24 -8.06
C ASP A 31 5.17 -19.41 -6.88
N GLU A 32 5.42 -18.67 -5.80
CA GLU A 32 4.57 -18.60 -4.61
C GLU A 32 4.18 -17.14 -4.31
N PRO A 33 2.88 -16.80 -4.26
CA PRO A 33 2.44 -15.44 -3.96
C PRO A 33 2.92 -14.90 -2.61
N THR A 34 3.20 -15.77 -1.64
CA THR A 34 3.81 -15.42 -0.34
C THR A 34 5.11 -14.67 -0.52
N VAL A 35 5.94 -15.10 -1.46
CA VAL A 35 7.26 -14.52 -1.71
C VAL A 35 7.14 -13.09 -2.25
N PHE A 36 6.09 -12.79 -3.02
CA PHE A 36 5.80 -11.40 -3.44
C PHE A 36 5.57 -10.47 -2.23
N PHE A 37 4.75 -10.90 -1.27
CA PHE A 37 4.50 -10.10 -0.06
C PHE A 37 5.76 -9.99 0.80
N GLU A 38 6.52 -11.07 0.95
CA GLU A 38 7.78 -11.05 1.71
C GLU A 38 8.80 -10.10 1.09
N ASP A 39 8.95 -10.10 -0.23
CA ASP A 39 9.80 -9.13 -0.93
C ASP A 39 9.29 -7.70 -0.72
N LEU A 40 7.99 -7.46 -0.87
CA LEU A 40 7.40 -6.14 -0.68
C LEU A 40 7.61 -5.61 0.74
N LEU A 41 7.43 -6.46 1.76
CA LEU A 41 7.62 -6.09 3.16
C LEU A 41 9.11 -5.85 3.52
N ASN A 42 10.03 -6.48 2.81
CA ASN A 42 11.48 -6.31 3.03
C ASN A 42 12.07 -5.12 2.27
N TYR A 43 11.59 -4.85 1.05
CA TYR A 43 12.20 -3.87 0.15
C TYR A 43 11.34 -2.62 -0.09
N GLY A 44 10.02 -2.75 0.01
CA GLY A 44 9.03 -1.70 -0.25
C GLY A 44 8.90 -1.31 -1.71
N CYS A 45 7.88 -0.52 -2.02
CA CYS A 45 7.64 0.10 -3.33
C CYS A 45 8.83 0.94 -3.81
N LYS A 46 9.59 1.54 -2.87
CA LYS A 46 10.81 2.31 -3.16
C LYS A 46 11.86 1.53 -3.95
N SER A 47 11.82 0.19 -3.92
CA SER A 47 12.73 -0.67 -4.68
C SER A 47 12.44 -0.67 -6.18
N GLY A 48 11.27 -0.17 -6.60
CA GLY A 48 10.77 -0.23 -7.97
C GLY A 48 10.14 -1.56 -8.35
N MET A 49 9.90 -2.47 -7.39
CA MET A 49 9.25 -3.75 -7.66
C MET A 49 7.77 -3.62 -8.06
N ILE A 50 7.12 -2.50 -7.73
CA ILE A 50 5.74 -2.19 -8.12
C ILE A 50 5.78 -1.14 -9.22
N SER A 51 5.70 -1.59 -10.47
CA SER A 51 5.85 -0.72 -11.65
C SER A 51 4.76 0.35 -11.74
N GLU A 52 3.56 0.00 -11.28
CA GLU A 52 2.35 0.82 -11.25
C GLU A 52 2.46 2.01 -10.29
N LEU A 53 3.42 1.98 -9.35
CA LEU A 53 3.66 3.03 -8.37
C LEU A 53 5.10 3.57 -8.44
N PHE A 54 5.79 3.40 -9.58
CA PHE A 54 7.18 3.83 -9.69
C PHE A 54 7.34 5.30 -10.12
N TYR A 55 6.51 5.78 -11.06
CA TYR A 55 6.62 7.16 -11.53
C TYR A 55 5.74 8.10 -10.70
N TYR A 56 6.24 9.32 -10.48
CA TYR A 56 5.50 10.36 -9.76
C TYR A 56 4.11 10.65 -10.35
N VAL A 57 3.96 10.58 -11.68
CA VAL A 57 2.66 10.81 -12.32
C VAL A 57 1.64 9.76 -11.87
N ASP A 58 2.05 8.49 -11.80
CA ASP A 58 1.18 7.38 -11.42
C ASP A 58 0.81 7.48 -9.94
N THR A 59 1.77 7.74 -9.06
CA THR A 59 1.48 7.89 -7.62
C THR A 59 0.61 9.11 -7.30
N VAL A 60 0.78 10.20 -8.04
CA VAL A 60 -0.04 11.40 -7.86
C VAL A 60 -1.47 11.14 -8.33
N ASP A 61 -1.64 10.46 -9.46
CA ASP A 61 -2.97 10.11 -9.97
C ASP A 61 -3.67 9.07 -9.08
N PHE A 62 -2.92 8.11 -8.54
CA PHE A 62 -3.39 7.17 -7.51
C PHE A 62 -3.92 7.92 -6.29
N CYS A 63 -3.12 8.83 -5.71
CA CYS A 63 -3.53 9.61 -4.54
C CYS A 63 -4.76 10.48 -4.79
N LYS A 64 -4.87 11.09 -5.98
CA LYS A 64 -6.04 11.89 -6.33
C LYS A 64 -7.29 11.04 -6.47
N ARG A 65 -7.19 9.92 -7.17
CA ARG A 65 -8.32 9.02 -7.47
C ARG A 65 -8.90 8.44 -6.19
N TYR A 66 -8.05 7.98 -5.27
CA TYR A 66 -8.46 7.27 -4.06
C TYR A 66 -8.32 8.13 -2.79
N SER A 67 -8.37 9.45 -2.91
CA SER A 67 -8.09 10.38 -1.80
C SER A 67 -8.94 10.15 -0.54
N SER A 68 -10.21 9.76 -0.70
CA SER A 68 -11.10 9.45 0.44
C SER A 68 -10.65 8.19 1.17
N ASP A 69 -10.48 7.08 0.44
CA ASP A 69 -10.07 5.79 0.99
C ASP A 69 -8.67 5.89 1.62
N ILE A 70 -7.75 6.61 0.97
CA ILE A 70 -6.40 6.90 1.50
C ILE A 70 -6.49 7.66 2.83
N ASN A 71 -7.38 8.64 2.93
CA ASN A 71 -7.56 9.40 4.18
C ASN A 71 -8.07 8.50 5.31
N GLU A 72 -8.97 7.56 5.01
CA GLU A 72 -9.44 6.57 5.99
C GLU A 72 -8.30 5.64 6.43
N VAL A 73 -7.55 5.06 5.49
CA VAL A 73 -6.38 4.21 5.81
C VAL A 73 -5.37 4.95 6.68
N ILE A 74 -5.02 6.19 6.33
CA ILE A 74 -4.09 7.00 7.14
C ILE A 74 -4.68 7.26 8.53
N SER A 75 -5.95 7.61 8.63
CA SER A 75 -6.62 7.84 9.93
C SER A 75 -6.57 6.60 10.82
N ASP A 76 -6.79 5.42 10.23
CA ASP A 76 -6.72 4.14 10.95
C ASP A 76 -5.30 3.82 11.41
N LEU A 77 -4.29 4.05 10.56
CA LEU A 77 -2.87 3.88 10.94
C LEU A 77 -2.46 4.84 12.06
N LEU A 78 -2.88 6.12 11.99
CA LEU A 78 -2.61 7.09 13.04
C LEU A 78 -3.22 6.65 14.38
N SER A 79 -4.47 6.16 14.36
CA SER A 79 -5.15 5.63 15.54
C SER A 79 -4.45 4.37 16.09
N LEU A 80 -4.09 3.43 15.22
CA LEU A 80 -3.45 2.17 15.57
C LEU A 80 -2.10 2.38 16.27
N TYR A 81 -1.32 3.35 15.79
CA TYR A 81 0.04 3.63 16.30
C TYR A 81 0.10 4.78 17.32
N ASP A 82 -1.04 5.35 17.73
CA ASP A 82 -1.12 6.51 18.63
C ASP A 82 -0.27 7.70 18.14
N LEU A 83 -0.35 7.98 16.84
CA LEU A 83 0.41 9.04 16.16
C LEU A 83 -0.47 10.27 15.89
N LYS A 84 0.15 11.45 15.91
CA LYS A 84 -0.60 12.71 15.80
C LYS A 84 -1.01 13.05 14.38
N ASP A 85 -0.11 12.83 13.43
CA ASP A 85 -0.33 13.16 12.03
C ASP A 85 0.65 12.42 11.12
N ILE A 86 0.42 12.55 9.81
CA ILE A 86 1.14 11.82 8.77
C ILE A 86 2.66 12.04 8.76
N ARG A 87 3.15 13.13 9.36
CA ARG A 87 4.60 13.39 9.45
C ARG A 87 5.28 12.40 10.38
N GLU A 88 4.56 11.93 11.41
CA GLU A 88 5.08 10.89 12.31
C GLU A 88 5.06 9.51 11.62
N LEU A 89 4.08 9.23 10.74
CA LEU A 89 4.06 8.01 9.92
C LEU A 89 5.21 7.98 8.91
N LEU A 90 5.43 9.09 8.19
CA LEU A 90 6.45 9.17 7.14
C LEU A 90 7.85 9.49 7.68
N ALA A 91 7.93 9.94 8.93
CA ALA A 91 9.15 10.24 9.68
C ALA A 91 10.15 11.07 8.86
N ASP A 92 11.42 10.64 8.82
CA ASP A 92 12.52 11.34 8.14
C ASP A 92 12.34 11.47 6.61
N ASN A 93 11.39 10.74 6.02
CA ASN A 93 11.13 10.82 4.57
C ASN A 93 10.22 12.00 4.21
N PHE A 94 9.43 12.53 5.15
CA PHE A 94 8.48 13.60 4.88
C PHE A 94 9.18 14.92 4.52
N ASP A 95 8.84 15.52 3.38
CA ASP A 95 9.31 16.86 3.05
C ASP A 95 8.52 17.91 3.84
N VAL A 96 9.14 18.39 4.92
CA VAL A 96 8.59 19.42 5.81
C VAL A 96 8.38 20.78 5.12
N ASN A 97 9.00 21.02 3.97
CA ASN A 97 8.80 22.25 3.19
C ASN A 97 7.54 22.19 2.33
N ASP A 98 6.92 21.01 2.21
CA ASP A 98 5.65 20.78 1.52
C ASP A 98 4.59 20.16 2.45
N PRO A 99 4.21 20.86 3.54
CA PRO A 99 3.29 20.32 4.55
C PRO A 99 1.87 20.08 4.02
N LEU A 100 1.53 20.64 2.86
CA LEU A 100 0.24 20.46 2.19
C LEU A 100 0.29 19.40 1.09
N CYS A 101 1.43 18.73 0.88
CA CYS A 101 1.62 17.70 -0.13
C CYS A 101 1.23 18.18 -1.54
N ILE A 102 1.60 19.42 -1.89
CA ILE A 102 1.32 20.04 -3.18
C ILE A 102 2.22 19.45 -4.26
N ASN A 103 3.44 19.07 -3.91
CA ASN A 103 4.42 18.47 -4.79
C ASN A 103 4.37 16.93 -4.73
N ASN A 104 5.06 16.31 -5.67
CA ASN A 104 4.94 14.88 -5.90
C ASN A 104 5.60 14.02 -4.81
N HIS A 105 6.60 14.54 -4.09
CA HIS A 105 7.40 13.74 -3.15
C HIS A 105 6.56 13.15 -2.02
N ASN A 106 5.82 13.99 -1.28
CA ASN A 106 4.98 13.51 -0.20
C ASN A 106 3.82 12.65 -0.71
N LEU A 107 3.24 12.97 -1.87
CA LEU A 107 2.19 12.14 -2.50
C LEU A 107 2.72 10.74 -2.88
N ASN A 108 3.93 10.65 -3.40
CA ASN A 108 4.58 9.38 -3.72
C ASN A 108 4.80 8.52 -2.46
N LEU A 109 5.27 9.14 -1.37
CA LEU A 109 5.42 8.44 -0.09
C LEU A 109 4.08 7.95 0.47
N ILE A 110 3.02 8.74 0.32
CA ILE A 110 1.66 8.36 0.74
C ILE A 110 1.16 7.18 -0.07
N ALA A 111 1.30 7.22 -1.40
CA ALA A 111 0.89 6.13 -2.28
C ALA A 111 1.59 4.82 -1.90
N TRP A 112 2.90 4.87 -1.66
CA TRP A 112 3.68 3.70 -1.23
C TRP A 112 3.25 3.19 0.13
N LEU A 113 3.11 4.07 1.14
CA LEU A 113 2.69 3.69 2.49
C LEU A 113 1.34 2.96 2.47
N VAL A 114 0.34 3.56 1.81
CA VAL A 114 -1.00 2.97 1.74
C VAL A 114 -0.96 1.63 1.04
N PHE A 115 -0.27 1.53 -0.10
CA PHE A 115 -0.15 0.26 -0.81
C PHE A 115 0.52 -0.83 0.04
N GLU A 116 1.65 -0.51 0.67
CA GLU A 116 2.42 -1.44 1.50
C GLU A 116 1.63 -1.92 2.72
N GLU A 117 0.93 -1.02 3.41
CA GLU A 117 0.13 -1.38 4.60
C GLU A 117 -1.14 -2.14 4.24
N THR A 118 -1.81 -1.83 3.12
CA THR A 118 -2.90 -2.68 2.63
C THR A 118 -2.39 -4.07 2.26
N CYS A 119 -1.25 -4.18 1.59
CA CYS A 119 -0.63 -5.48 1.28
C CYS A 119 -0.27 -6.26 2.56
N ARG A 120 0.23 -5.58 3.60
CA ARG A 120 0.51 -6.18 4.91
C ARG A 120 -0.76 -6.77 5.53
N SER A 121 -1.85 -6.00 5.56
CA SER A 121 -3.15 -6.45 6.10
C SER A 121 -3.68 -7.69 5.37
N VAL A 122 -3.57 -7.71 4.04
CA VAL A 122 -3.93 -8.85 3.19
C VAL A 122 -3.07 -10.08 3.54
N TYR A 123 -1.75 -9.91 3.63
CA TYR A 123 -0.84 -11.00 3.96
C TYR A 123 -1.12 -11.60 5.34
N GLU A 124 -1.32 -10.76 6.37
CA GLU A 124 -1.62 -11.22 7.73
C GLU A 124 -2.99 -11.91 7.84
N SER A 125 -4.00 -11.42 7.14
CA SER A 125 -5.33 -12.04 7.09
C SER A 125 -5.27 -13.44 6.51
N LEU A 126 -4.50 -13.64 5.45
CA LEU A 126 -4.32 -14.93 4.80
C LEU A 126 -3.50 -15.89 5.67
N ARG A 127 -2.42 -15.42 6.32
CA ARG A 127 -1.64 -16.22 7.26
C ARG A 127 -2.46 -16.70 8.46
N THR A 128 -3.34 -15.84 8.98
CA THR A 128 -4.23 -16.18 10.10
C THR A 128 -5.26 -17.24 9.69
N SER A 129 -5.76 -17.16 8.44
CA SER A 129 -6.70 -18.15 7.91
C SER A 129 -6.09 -19.55 7.71
N GLU A 130 -4.78 -19.65 7.48
CA GLU A 130 -4.05 -20.93 7.34
C GLU A 130 -3.71 -21.58 8.68
N ALA A 131 -3.70 -20.81 9.77
CA ALA A 131 -3.37 -21.29 11.11
C ALA A 131 -4.61 -21.75 11.91
N ALA A 132 -5.82 -21.57 11.38
CA ALA A 132 -7.11 -21.91 11.98
C ALA A 132 -7.65 -23.25 11.45
#